data_AF-A0A540W6Z9-F1
#
_entry.id   AF-A0A540W6Z9-F1
#
_cell.length_a   1.000
_cell.length_b   1.000
_cell.length_c   1.000
_cell.angle_alpha   90.00
_cell.angle_beta   90.00
_cell.angle_gamma   90.00
#
_symmetry.space_group_name_H-M   'P 1'
#
loop_
_entity.id
_entity.type
_entity.pdbx_description
1 polymer ?
#
loop_
_entity_poly.entity_id
_entity_poly.type
_entity_poly.pdbx_seq_one_letter_code
_entity_poly.pdbx_strand_id
1 'polypeptide(L)'
;MRLYPQLPATIVEARNGVLAVFLHDADADTFDAWVRELGLEEWPPSEYEYRGETHWKLKAVGRYAEVQVEVSAYPAPQRGSAVAA
;
A
#
# COMPACT_ATOMS: atom_id res chain seq x y z
N MET A 1 -10.58 8.67 -21.50
CA MET A 1 -10.94 8.19 -20.15
C MET A 1 -9.84 7.24 -19.71
N ARG A 2 -9.10 7.52 -18.62
CA ARG A 2 -8.14 6.56 -18.06
C ARG A 2 -8.92 5.62 -17.14
N LEU A 3 -8.80 4.31 -17.36
CA LEU A 3 -9.40 3.31 -16.50
C LEU A 3 -8.50 3.12 -15.28
N TYR A 4 -9.09 3.04 -14.09
CA TYR A 4 -8.35 2.61 -12.91
C TYR A 4 -7.76 1.22 -13.17
N PRO A 5 -6.48 0.99 -12.83
CA PRO A 5 -5.88 -0.31 -13.01
C PRO A 5 -6.63 -1.32 -12.12
N GLN A 6 -6.85 -2.52 -12.66
CA GLN A 6 -7.53 -3.60 -11.95
C GLN A 6 -6.52 -4.32 -11.06
N LEU A 7 -6.16 -3.67 -9.97
CA LEU A 7 -5.21 -4.19 -9.00
C LEU A 7 -5.94 -4.81 -7.80
N PRO A 8 -5.42 -5.90 -7.22
CA PRO A 8 -6.03 -6.52 -6.07
C PRO A 8 -5.95 -5.59 -4.84
N ALA A 9 -7.01 -5.60 -4.05
CA ALA A 9 -7.11 -4.89 -2.78
C ALA A 9 -7.98 -5.68 -1.82
N THR A 10 -7.69 -5.60 -0.52
CA THR A 10 -8.56 -6.19 0.50
C THR A 10 -9.74 -5.29 0.78
N ILE A 11 -9.48 -3.99 0.97
CA ILE A 11 -10.50 -2.98 1.28
C ILE A 11 -10.18 -1.71 0.49
N VAL A 12 -11.23 -1.06 -0.01
CA VAL A 12 -11.16 0.26 -0.64
C VAL A 12 -12.20 1.17 0.00
N GLU A 13 -11.76 2.32 0.52
CA GLU A 13 -12.59 3.31 1.19
C GLU A 13 -12.42 4.69 0.56
N ALA A 14 -13.52 5.40 0.34
CA ALA A 14 -13.49 6.82 -0.02
C ALA A 14 -13.72 7.66 1.25
N ARG A 15 -12.75 8.48 1.64
CA ARG A 15 -12.84 9.34 2.83
C ARG A 15 -12.17 10.69 2.59
N ASN A 16 -12.85 11.79 2.91
CA ASN A 16 -12.31 13.16 2.85
C ASN A 16 -11.57 13.50 1.53
N GLY A 17 -12.08 13.04 0.38
CA GLY A 17 -11.45 13.26 -0.94
C GLY A 17 -10.22 12.37 -1.24
N VAL A 18 -9.95 11.38 -0.38
CA VAL A 18 -8.91 10.37 -0.55
C VAL A 18 -9.55 9.01 -0.83
N LEU A 19 -8.99 8.28 -1.77
CA LEU A 19 -9.25 6.85 -1.96
C LEU A 19 -8.18 6.07 -1.17
N ALA A 20 -8.57 5.52 -0.02
CA ALA A 20 -7.71 4.68 0.80
C ALA A 20 -7.85 3.22 0.36
N VAL A 21 -6.73 2.60 0.01
CA VAL A 21 -6.62 1.21 -0.42
C VAL A 21 -5.80 0.46 0.61
N PHE A 22 -6.34 -0.65 1.06
CA PHE A 22 -5.76 -1.47 2.11
C PHE A 22 -5.44 -2.86 1.58
N LEU A 23 -4.19 -3.28 1.77
CA LEU A 23 -3.63 -4.54 1.32
C LEU A 23 -3.25 -5.36 2.55
N HIS A 24 -4.22 -6.12 3.07
CA HIS A 24 -3.97 -7.07 4.15
C HIS A 24 -3.30 -8.33 3.61
N ASP A 25 -2.24 -8.78 4.26
CA ASP A 25 -1.53 -10.04 3.95
C ASP A 25 -1.11 -10.16 2.47
N ALA A 26 -0.95 -9.02 1.78
CA ALA A 26 -0.51 -8.99 0.39
C ALA A 26 1.00 -9.21 0.28
N ASP A 27 1.45 -9.74 -0.85
CA ASP A 27 2.88 -9.85 -1.18
C ASP A 27 3.49 -8.50 -1.58
N ALA A 28 4.82 -8.46 -1.67
CA ALA A 28 5.57 -7.27 -2.06
C ALA A 28 5.18 -6.80 -3.46
N ASP A 29 5.02 -7.74 -4.39
CA ASP A 29 4.69 -7.46 -5.80
C ASP A 29 3.35 -6.74 -5.94
N THR A 30 2.38 -7.08 -5.11
CA THR A 30 1.07 -6.42 -5.09
C THR A 30 1.17 -4.96 -4.66
N PHE A 31 1.90 -4.67 -3.59
CA PHE A 31 2.11 -3.28 -3.17
C PHE A 31 2.93 -2.50 -4.21
N ASP A 32 4.00 -3.10 -4.74
CA ASP A 32 4.87 -2.48 -5.74
C ASP A 32 4.12 -2.20 -7.06
N ALA A 33 3.17 -3.06 -7.43
CA ALA A 33 2.29 -2.82 -8.57
C ALA A 33 1.43 -1.57 -8.37
N TRP A 34 0.83 -1.38 -7.19
CA TRP A 34 0.08 -0.15 -6.89
C TRP A 34 0.96 1.10 -6.95
N VAL A 35 2.17 1.04 -6.38
CA VAL A 35 3.13 2.15 -6.42
C VAL A 35 3.48 2.51 -7.85
N ARG A 36 3.87 1.52 -8.65
CA ARG A 36 4.34 1.72 -10.03
C ARG A 36 3.22 2.14 -10.99
N GLU A 37 2.07 1.47 -10.96
CA GLU A 37 0.98 1.72 -11.91
C GLU A 37 0.30 3.07 -11.69
N LEU A 38 0.26 3.55 -10.44
CA LEU A 38 -0.32 4.85 -10.11
C LEU A 38 0.71 5.98 -9.96
N GLY A 39 2.01 5.66 -10.01
CA GLY A 39 3.09 6.62 -9.79
C GLY A 39 3.04 7.24 -8.39
N LEU A 40 2.85 6.40 -7.37
CA LEU A 40 2.78 6.84 -5.97
C LEU A 40 4.20 7.03 -5.41
N GLU A 41 4.31 7.87 -4.39
CA GLU A 41 5.53 8.03 -3.60
C GLU A 41 5.44 7.20 -2.32
N GLU A 42 6.43 6.34 -2.11
CA GLU A 42 6.52 5.53 -0.90
C GLU A 42 6.95 6.37 0.31
N TRP A 43 6.28 6.14 1.42
CA TRP A 43 6.63 6.70 2.71
C TRP A 43 7.55 5.75 3.45
N PRO A 44 8.40 6.26 4.37
CA PRO A 44 9.19 5.40 5.24
C PRO A 44 8.31 4.36 5.95
N PRO A 45 8.75 3.08 6.02
CA PRO A 45 8.07 2.06 6.79
C PRO A 45 7.85 2.54 8.23
N SER A 46 6.69 2.22 8.80
CA SER A 46 6.36 2.60 10.17
C SER A 46 5.82 1.42 10.95
N GLU A 47 6.09 1.44 12.25
CA GLU A 47 5.54 0.46 13.18
C GLU A 47 4.11 0.85 13.59
N TYR A 48 3.31 -0.15 13.92
CA TYR A 48 2.02 0.02 14.58
C TYR A 48 1.77 -1.15 15.53
N GLU A 49 1.07 -0.88 16.63
CA GLU A 49 0.67 -1.93 17.57
C GLU A 49 -0.70 -2.49 17.18
N TYR A 50 -0.82 -3.81 17.13
CA TYR A 50 -2.08 -4.51 16.96
C TYR A 50 -2.14 -5.71 17.90
N ARG A 51 -3.19 -5.75 18.73
CA ARG A 51 -3.40 -6.83 19.73
C ARG A 51 -2.20 -7.10 20.64
N GLY A 52 -1.40 -6.08 20.95
CA GLY A 52 -0.23 -6.19 21.82
C GLY A 52 1.05 -6.65 21.12
N GLU A 53 1.03 -6.78 19.80
CA GLU A 53 2.21 -7.10 18.98
C GLU A 53 2.59 -5.91 18.10
N THR A 54 3.90 -5.70 17.91
CA THR A 54 4.42 -4.68 17.00
C THR A 54 4.47 -5.24 15.58
N HIS A 55 3.77 -4.58 14.66
CA HIS A 55 3.79 -4.90 13.24
C HIS A 55 4.34 -3.73 12.44
N TRP A 56 4.88 -4.03 11.26
CA TRP A 56 5.31 -3.04 10.30
C TRP A 56 4.20 -2.77 9.28
N LYS A 57 4.13 -1.55 8.75
CA LYS A 57 3.29 -1.21 7.60
C LYS A 57 4.09 -0.44 6.55
N LEU A 58 3.74 -0.65 5.28
CA LEU A 58 4.17 0.18 4.17
C LEU A 58 3.03 1.10 3.76
N LYS A 59 3.39 2.29 3.27
CA LYS A 59 2.44 3.28 2.79
C LYS A 59 2.98 3.96 1.54
N ALA A 60 2.12 4.18 0.56
CA ALA A 60 2.43 4.99 -0.61
C ALA A 60 1.27 5.95 -0.89
N VAL A 61 1.60 7.18 -1.28
CA VAL A 61 0.61 8.24 -1.51
C VAL A 61 0.91 8.95 -2.82
N GLY A 62 -0.13 9.33 -3.55
CA GLY A 62 0.00 10.10 -4.78
C GLY A 62 -1.34 10.60 -5.28
N ARG A 63 -1.34 11.26 -6.44
CA ARG A 63 -2.57 11.65 -7.13
C ARG A 63 -2.75 10.83 -8.39
N TYR A 64 -3.94 10.29 -8.58
CA TYR A 64 -4.33 9.64 -9.82
C TYR A 64 -5.57 10.31 -10.41
N ALA A 65 -5.44 10.77 -11.66
CA ALA A 65 -6.35 11.71 -12.31
C ALA A 65 -6.53 13.00 -11.48
N GLU A 66 -7.45 13.01 -10.52
CA GLU A 66 -7.70 14.14 -9.62
C GLU A 66 -7.90 13.72 -8.16
N VAL A 67 -7.92 12.43 -7.88
CA VAL A 67 -8.17 11.86 -6.55
C VAL A 67 -6.84 11.56 -5.87
N GLN A 68 -6.68 11.93 -4.61
CA GLN A 68 -5.54 11.47 -3.82
C GLN A 68 -5.76 9.99 -3.49
N VAL A 69 -4.76 9.18 -3.78
CA VAL A 69 -4.77 7.74 -3.48
C VAL A 69 -3.75 7.49 -2.39
N GLU A 70 -4.16 6.71 -1.39
CA GLU A 70 -3.30 6.21 -0.33
C GLU A 70 -3.38 4.69 -0.33
N VAL A 71 -2.25 4.02 -0.49
CA VAL A 71 -2.16 2.56 -0.44
C VAL A 71 -1.38 2.18 0.81
N SER A 72 -1.96 1.34 1.66
CA SER A 72 -1.32 0.83 2.88
C SER A 72 -1.30 -0.69 2.86
N ALA A 73 -0.13 -1.29 3.11
CA ALA A 73 0.04 -2.74 3.25
C ALA A 73 0.41 -3.13 4.67
N TYR A 74 -0.30 -4.12 5.22
CA TYR A 74 -0.21 -4.51 6.62
C TYR A 74 -0.59 -5.99 6.85
N PRO A 75 0.23 -6.76 7.61
CA PRO A 75 1.61 -6.43 7.94
C PRO A 75 2.42 -6.13 6.66
N ALA A 76 3.46 -5.32 6.79
CA ALA A 76 4.31 -4.96 5.67
C ALA A 76 4.79 -6.26 4.99
N PRO A 77 4.63 -6.40 3.67
CA PRO A 77 5.19 -7.54 2.97
C PRO A 77 6.69 -7.61 3.24
N GLN A 78 7.19 -8.82 3.48
CA GLN A 78 8.62 -9.04 3.62
C GLN A 78 9.29 -8.85 2.27
N ARG A 79 9.76 -7.63 1.99
CA ARG A 79 10.55 -7.34 0.81
C ARG A 79 11.92 -7.97 0.99
N GLY A 80 12.19 -9.01 0.19
CA GLY A 80 13.48 -9.69 0.05
C GLY A 80 14.47 -9.47 1.18
N SER A 81 14.32 -10.20 2.29
CA SER A 81 15.51 -10.60 3.02
C SER A 81 16.24 -11.57 2.09
N ALA A 82 17.14 -11.05 1.26
CA ALA A 82 18.27 -11.86 0.87
C ALA A 82 18.95 -12.22 2.18
N VAL A 83 18.63 -13.40 2.71
CA VAL A 83 19.37 -14.03 3.79
C VAL A 83 20.82 -13.97 3.36
N ALA A 84 21.61 -13.14 4.03
CA ALA A 84 23.05 -13.13 3.84
C ALA A 84 23.54 -14.56 4.12
N ALA A 85 24.18 -15.13 3.10
CA ALA A 85 24.76 -16.47 3.07
C ALA A 85 25.81 -16.67 4.18
#